data_AF-A0A5J5I210-F1
#
_entry.id   AF-A0A5J5I210-F1
#
_cell.length_a   1.000
_cell.length_b   1.000
_cell.length_c   1.000
_cell.angle_alpha   90.00
_cell.angle_beta   90.00
_cell.angle_gamma   90.00
#
_symmetry.space_group_name_H-M   'P 1'
#
loop_
_entity.id
_entity.type
_entity.pdbx_description
1 polymer ?
#
loop_
_entity_poly.entity_id
_entity_poly.type
_entity_poly.pdbx_seq_one_letter_code
_entity_poly.pdbx_strand_id
1 'polypeptide(L)' 'MLVKSNPDEKKDLINAIDSIREKMIQTGMQEGLASVKTLTLSQTLDEYITKYQSIQLTK' A
#
# COMPACT_ATOMS: atom_id res chain seq x y z
N MET A 1 12.93 1.82 22.20
CA MET A 1 11.92 2.89 22.14
C MET A 1 10.63 2.28 21.63
N LEU A 2 9.55 2.32 22.41
CA LEU A 2 8.23 1.81 22.01
C LEU A 2 7.46 2.95 21.34
N VAL A 3 7.50 3.00 20.01
CA VAL A 3 6.63 3.90 19.25
C VAL A 3 5.22 3.31 19.32
N LYS A 4 4.36 3.87 20.18
CA LYS A 4 2.93 3.56 20.16
C LYS A 4 2.39 4.09 18.83
N SER A 5 2.09 3.21 17.88
CA SER A 5 1.46 3.62 16.62
C SER A 5 0.10 4.22 16.90
N ASN A 6 -0.13 5.44 16.40
CA ASN A 6 -1.42 6.11 16.55
C ASN A 6 -2.49 5.34 15.74
N PRO A 7 -3.69 5.12 16.29
CA PRO A 7 -4.80 4.50 15.57
C PRO A 7 -5.12 5.19 14.23
N ASP A 8 -4.92 6.51 14.18
CA ASP A 8 -5.11 7.33 12.99
C ASP A 8 -4.08 7.01 11.90
N GLU A 9 -2.81 6.80 12.27
CA GLU A 9 -1.76 6.43 11.32
C GLU A 9 -2.03 5.08 10.66
N LYS A 10 -2.56 4.11 11.43
CA LYS A 10 -2.97 2.81 10.89
C LYS A 10 -4.13 2.96 9.89
N LYS A 11 -5.11 3.81 10.21
CA LYS A 11 -6.27 4.05 9.35
C LYS A 11 -5.87 4.73 8.05
N ASP A 12 -5.01 5.75 8.13
CA ASP A 12 -4.49 6.46 6.96
C ASP A 12 -3.69 5.53 6.05
N LEU A 13 -2.92 4.62 6.64
CA LEU A 13 -2.15 3.64 5.88
C LEU A 13 -3.05 2.62 5.16
N ILE A 14 -4.13 2.16 5.79
CA ILE A 14 -5.12 1.29 5.15
C ILE A 14 -5.80 2.02 3.99
N ASN A 15 -6.23 3.28 4.18
CA ASN A 15 -6.85 4.08 3.13
C ASN A 15 -5.92 4.26 1.92
N ALA A 16 -4.62 4.48 2.17
CA ALA A 16 -3.64 4.60 1.11
C ALA A 16 -3.44 3.27 0.35
N ILE A 17 -3.38 2.14 1.06
CA ILE A 17 -3.29 0.80 0.45
C ILE A 17 -4.49 0.55 -0.47
N ASP A 18 -5.70 0.85 -0.01
CA ASP A 18 -6.92 0.62 -0.79
C ASP A 18 -6.98 1.52 -2.03
N SER A 19 -6.59 2.79 -1.90
CA SER A 19 -6.52 3.73 -3.03
C SER A 19 -5.49 3.31 -4.08
N ILE A 20 -4.29 2.88 -3.65
CA ILE A 20 -3.24 2.40 -4.58
C ILE A 20 -3.70 1.12 -5.27
N ARG A 21 -4.35 0.19 -4.54
CA ARG A 21 -4.89 -1.05 -5.09
C ARG A 21 -5.91 -0.75 -6.20
N GLU A 22 -6.87 0.14 -5.94
CA GLU A 22 -7.87 0.52 -6.96
C GLU A 22 -7.20 1.10 -8.21
N LYS A 23 -6.25 2.02 -8.02
CA LYS A 23 -5.52 2.64 -9.12
C LYS A 23 -4.70 1.60 -9.91
N MET A 24 -4.07 0.65 -9.24
CA MET A 24 -3.32 -0.43 -9.88
C MET A 24 -4.23 -1.32 -10.72
N ILE A 25 -5.42 -1.68 -10.21
CA ILE A 25 -6.40 -2.48 -10.96
C ILE A 25 -6.86 -1.72 -12.21
N GLN A 26 -7.26 -0.45 -12.05
CA GLN A 26 -7.69 0.38 -13.17
C GLN A 26 -6.58 0.54 -14.23
N THR A 27 -5.35 0.81 -13.79
CA THR A 27 -4.19 0.94 -14.70
C THR A 27 -3.86 -0.39 -15.37
N GLY A 28 -3.96 -1.52 -14.66
CA GLY A 28 -3.77 -2.86 -15.21
C GLY A 28 -4.81 -3.23 -16.26
N MET A 29 -6.06 -2.79 -16.08
CA MET A 29 -7.13 -2.95 -17.07
C MET A 29 -6.93 -2.07 -18.31
N GLN A 30 -6.38 -0.87 -18.15
CA GLN A 30 -6.19 0.10 -19.24
C GLN A 30 -4.90 -0.10 -20.03
N GLU A 31 -3.80 -0.38 -19.34
CA GLU A 31 -2.44 -0.40 -19.91
C GLU A 31 -1.80 -1.79 -19.89
N GLY A 32 -2.43 -2.75 -19.20
CA GLY A 32 -1.90 -4.10 -19.00
C GLY A 32 -1.09 -4.25 -17.72
N LEU A 33 -0.99 -5.49 -17.23
CA LEU A 33 -0.28 -5.83 -15.99
C LEU A 33 1.24 -5.66 -16.08
N ALA A 34 1.79 -5.79 -17.29
CA ALA A 34 3.22 -5.62 -17.55
C ALA A 34 3.61 -4.17 -17.89
N SER A 35 2.65 -3.23 -17.87
CA SER A 35 2.99 -1.83 -18.11
C SER A 35 3.88 -1.30 -16.99
N VAL A 36 4.83 -0.43 -17.33
CA VAL A 36 5.72 0.20 -16.34
C VAL A 36 4.91 0.89 -15.24
N LYS A 37 3.76 1.48 -15.58
CA LYS A 37 2.88 2.14 -14.61
C LYS A 37 2.23 1.15 -13.65
N THR A 38 1.70 0.03 -14.15
CA THR A 38 1.12 -1.01 -13.29
C THR A 38 2.18 -1.64 -12.39
N LEU A 39 3.38 -1.89 -12.91
CA LEU A 39 4.51 -2.40 -12.12
C LEU A 39 4.95 -1.43 -11.04
N THR A 40 5.02 -0.13 -11.35
CA THR A 40 5.36 0.91 -10.36
C THR A 40 4.31 0.97 -9.25
N LEU A 41 3.02 0.93 -9.60
CA LEU A 41 1.93 0.90 -8.62
C LEU A 41 1.97 -0.37 -7.75
N SER A 42 2.35 -1.52 -8.32
CA SER A 42 2.55 -2.76 -7.56
C SER A 42 3.67 -2.62 -6.53
N GLN A 43 4.82 -2.06 -6.93
CA GLN A 43 5.94 -1.83 -6.02
C GLN A 43 5.57 -0.88 -4.88
N THR A 44 4.87 0.22 -5.19
CA THR A 44 4.37 1.14 -4.16
C THR A 44 3.36 0.45 -3.23
N LEU A 45 2.48 -0.40 -3.76
CA LEU A 45 1.54 -1.16 -2.94
C LEU A 45 2.27 -2.09 -1.95
N ASP A 46 3.33 -2.77 -2.41
CA ASP A 46 4.14 -3.66 -1.58
C ASP A 46 4.86 -2.91 -0.45
N GLU A 47 5.37 -1.70 -0.71
CA GLU A 47 5.99 -0.83 0.31
C GLU A 47 5.00 -0.48 1.42
N TYR A 48 3.77 -0.09 1.05
CA TYR A 48 2.73 0.28 2.00
C TYR A 48 2.24 -0.92 2.81
N ILE A 49 2.09 -2.09 2.17
CA ILE A 49 1.77 -3.35 2.87
C ILE A 49 2.88 -3.71 3.85
N THR A 50 4.15 -3.60 3.44
CA THR A 50 5.31 -3.86 4.31
C THR A 50 5.32 -2.93 5.51
N LYS A 51 5.06 -1.64 5.30
CA LYS A 51 4.92 -0.65 6.39
C LYS A 51 3.80 -1.05 7.34
N TYR A 52 2.64 -1.44 6.83
CA TYR A 52 1.50 -1.86 7.66
C TYR A 52 1.82 -3.10 8.49
N GLN A 53 2.46 -4.09 7.87
CA GLN A 53 2.88 -5.32 8.55
C GLN A 53 3.91 -5.02 9.64
N SER A 54 4.87 -4.13 9.39
CA SER A 54 5.87 -3.74 10.39
C SER A 54 5.23 -3.14 11.65
N ILE A 55 4.16 -2.35 11.49
CA ILE A 55 3.36 -1.78 12.57
C ILE A 55 2.56 -2.86 13.31
N GLN A 56 2.08 -3.91 12.61
CA GLN A 56 1.40 -5.04 13.26
C GLN A 56 2.35 -5.99 13.99
N LEU A 57 3.59 -6.17 13.49
CA LEU A 57 4.58 -7.10 14.04
C LEU A 57 5.26 -6.59 15.33
N THR A 58 5.10 -5.32 15.68
CA THR A 58 5.63 -4.73 16.92
C THR A 58 4.70 -4.91 18.13
N LYS A 59 3.78 -5.88 18.07
CA LYS A 59 2.79 -6.17 19.11
C LYS A 59 3.21 -7.32 20.03
#